data_AF-A0A108U7P4-F1
#
_entry.id   AF-A0A108U7P4-F1
#
_cell.length_a   1.000
_cell.length_b   1.000
_cell.length_c   1.000
_cell.angle_alpha   90.00
_cell.angle_beta   90.00
_cell.angle_gamma   90.00
#
_symmetry.space_group_name_H-M   'P 1'
#
loop_
_entity.id
_entity.type
_entity.pdbx_description
1 polymer ?
#
loop_
_entity_poly.entity_id
_entity_poly.type
_entity_poly.pdbx_seq_one_letter_code
_entity_poly.pdbx_strand_id
1 'polypeptide(L)' 'MLPVDAYLELQAFHDELVGIAHTIDPTTEPAPAVGKPEQSRHRALAKVFRLWADQMDRSLKAIRPA' A
#
# COMPACT_ATOMS: atom_id res chain seq x y z
N MET A 1 -20.20 -12.02 -8.54
CA MET A 1 -18.81 -12.32 -8.92
C MET A 1 -18.29 -11.16 -9.72
N LEU A 2 -17.13 -10.61 -9.35
CA LEU A 2 -16.43 -9.69 -10.24
C LEU A 2 -16.04 -10.46 -11.51
N PRO A 3 -16.10 -9.85 -12.71
CA PRO A 3 -15.52 -10.44 -13.92
C PRO A 3 -14.08 -10.86 -13.63
N VAL A 4 -13.68 -12.05 -14.10
CA VAL A 4 -12.34 -12.61 -13.84
C VAL A 4 -11.24 -11.62 -14.23
N ASP A 5 -11.42 -10.92 -15.34
CA ASP A 5 -10.50 -9.89 -15.82
C ASP A 5 -10.36 -8.71 -14.83
N ALA A 6 -11.46 -8.25 -14.24
CA ALA A 6 -11.45 -7.17 -13.25
C ALA A 6 -10.78 -7.60 -11.92
N TYR A 7 -10.87 -8.87 -11.56
CA TYR A 7 -10.15 -9.40 -10.39
C TYR A 7 -8.64 -9.46 -10.65
N LEU A 8 -8.23 -9.89 -11.85
CA LEU A 8 -6.81 -9.97 -12.23
C LEU A 8 -6.17 -8.58 -12.31
N GLU A 9 -6.86 -7.59 -12.88
CA GLU A 9 -6.38 -6.20 -12.91
C GLU A 9 -6.26 -5.62 -11.50
N LEU A 10 -7.24 -5.87 -10.63
CA LEU A 10 -7.21 -5.42 -9.24
C LEU A 10 -6.08 -6.10 -8.44
N GLN A 11 -5.81 -7.37 -8.71
CA GLN A 11 -4.71 -8.11 -8.10
C GLN A 11 -3.35 -7.57 -8.58
N ALA A 12 -3.18 -7.30 -9.87
CA ALA A 12 -1.95 -6.71 -10.41
C ALA A 12 -1.67 -5.32 -9.82
N PHE A 13 -2.72 -4.48 -9.73
CA PHE A 13 -2.64 -3.16 -9.11
C PHE A 13 -2.27 -3.24 -7.62
N HIS A 14 -2.82 -4.22 -6.89
CA HIS A 14 -2.47 -4.48 -5.51
C HIS A 14 -0.99 -4.86 -5.34
N ASP A 15 -0.48 -5.76 -6.19
CA ASP A 15 0.90 -6.23 -6.09
C ASP A 15 1.90 -5.09 -6.35
N GLU A 16 1.58 -4.18 -7.28
CA GLU A 16 2.35 -2.95 -7.53
C GLU A 16 2.34 -2.00 -6.33
N LEU A 17 1.16 -1.76 -5.74
CA LEU A 17 1.00 -0.92 -4.54
C LEU A 17 1.78 -1.46 -3.34
N VAL A 18 1.75 -2.77 -3.11
CA VAL A 18 2.53 -3.43 -2.04
C VAL A 18 4.03 -3.28 -2.29
N GLY A 19 4.47 -3.47 -3.54
CA GLY A 19 5.85 -3.21 -3.93
C GLY A 19 6.31 -1.79 -3.59
N ILE A 20 5.50 -0.79 -3.95
CA ILE A 20 5.77 0.62 -3.62
C ILE A 20 5.77 0.83 -2.10
N ALA A 21 4.81 0.28 -1.36
CA ALA A 21 4.74 0.40 0.09
C ALA A 21 6.02 -0.10 0.79
N HIS A 22 6.62 -1.18 0.27
CA HIS A 22 7.87 -1.73 0.80
C HIS A 22 9.10 -0.89 0.49
N THR A 23 9.06 -0.08 -0.58
CA THR A 23 10.14 0.88 -0.90
C THR A 23 10.06 2.16 -0.07
N ILE A 24 8.87 2.51 0.42
CA ILE A 24 8.66 3.64 1.33
C ILE A 24 9.02 3.20 2.74
N ASP A 25 10.31 3.01 3.01
CA ASP A 25 10.79 2.85 4.38
C ASP A 25 11.15 4.23 4.96
N PRO A 26 10.33 4.78 5.87
CA PRO A 26 10.58 6.08 6.50
C PRO A 26 11.81 6.10 7.43
N THR A 27 12.47 4.94 7.59
CA THR A 27 13.66 4.73 8.42
C THR A 27 14.96 4.86 7.61
N THR A 28 14.89 4.69 6.28
CA THR A 28 16.07 4.54 5.41
C THR A 28 16.40 5.79 4.61
N GLU A 29 15.50 6.78 4.54
CA GLU A 29 15.82 8.08 3.92
C GLU A 29 16.69 8.95 4.83
N PRO A 30 17.90 9.37 4.39
CA PRO A 30 18.63 10.43 5.06
C PRO A 30 17.82 11.71 4.93
N ALA A 31 17.23 12.15 6.04
CA ALA A 31 16.30 13.27 6.08
C ALA A 31 16.89 14.50 5.37
N PRO A 32 16.35 14.96 4.22
CA PRO A 32 16.56 16.33 3.83
C PRO A 32 15.90 17.20 4.92
N ALA A 33 16.47 18.37 5.19
CA ALA A 33 16.07 19.28 6.27
C ALA A 33 14.66 19.91 6.10
N VAL A 34 13.70 19.14 5.60
CA VAL A 34 12.29 19.50 5.47
C VAL A 34 11.64 19.34 6.83
N GLY A 35 11.00 20.40 7.32
CA GLY A 35 10.61 20.57 8.72
C GLY A 35 9.89 19.37 9.32
N LYS A 36 10.17 19.09 10.60
CA LYS A 36 9.56 18.04 11.45
C LYS A 36 8.04 17.78 11.23
N PRO A 37 7.18 18.78 10.96
CA PRO A 37 5.76 18.54 10.69
C PRO A 37 5.51 17.73 9.41
N GLU A 38 6.27 18.00 8.35
CA GLU A 38 6.08 17.38 7.04
C GLU A 38 6.55 15.93 7.04
N GLN A 39 7.67 15.65 7.72
CA GLN A 39 8.15 14.27 7.92
C GLN A 39 7.18 13.44 8.79
N SER A 40 6.57 14.05 9.81
CA SER A 40 5.53 13.40 10.62
C SER A 40 4.29 13.09 9.79
N ARG A 41 3.94 13.99 8.85
CA ARG A 41 2.82 13.80 7.92
C ARG A 41 3.09 12.69 6.92
N HIS A 42 4.29 12.62 6.34
CA HIS A 42 4.70 11.52 5.46
C HIS A 42 4.67 10.18 6.19
N ARG A 43 5.17 10.11 7.43
CA ARG A 43 5.10 8.90 8.26
C ARG A 43 3.67 8.47 8.58
N ALA A 44 2.78 9.43 8.87
CA ALA A 44 1.37 9.14 9.12
C ALA A 44 0.67 8.60 7.86
N LEU A 45 0.90 9.22 6.70
CA LEU A 45 0.36 8.77 5.42
C LEU A 45 0.86 7.38 5.03
N ALA A 46 2.16 7.11 5.19
CA ALA A 46 2.74 5.79 4.93
C ALA A 46 2.09 4.68 5.80
N LYS A 47 1.83 4.97 7.09
CA LYS A 47 1.14 4.02 7.98
C LYS A 47 -0.31 3.75 7.54
N VAL A 48 -1.06 4.79 7.16
CA VAL A 48 -2.44 4.65 6.68
C VAL A 48 -2.47 3.85 5.38
N PHE A 49 -1.55 4.16 4.46
CA PHE A 49 -1.44 3.48 3.19
C PHE A 49 -1.13 1.99 3.36
N ARG A 50 -0.18 1.65 4.22
CA ARG A 50 0.14 0.26 4.56
C ARG A 50 -1.05 -0.49 5.17
N LEU A 51 -1.78 0.14 6.10
CA LEU A 51 -2.98 -0.47 6.70
C LEU A 51 -4.06 -0.74 5.64
N TRP A 52 -4.26 0.19 4.72
CA TRP A 52 -5.21 0.02 3.63
C TRP A 52 -4.79 -1.12 2.67
N ALA A 53 -3.51 -1.20 2.31
CA ALA A 53 -2.97 -2.29 1.49
C ALA A 53 -3.18 -3.66 2.15
N ASP A 54 -2.86 -3.80 3.44
CA ASP A 54 -3.08 -5.04 4.21
C ASP A 54 -4.56 -5.45 4.24
N GLN A 55 -5.48 -4.48 4.33
CA GLN A 55 -6.92 -4.74 4.31
C GLN A 55 -7.39 -5.20 2.92
N MET A 56 -6.87 -4.59 1.86
CA MET A 56 -7.16 -4.99 0.47
C MET A 56 -6.69 -6.40 0.16
N ASP A 57 -5.47 -6.78 0.58
CA ASP A 57 -4.94 -8.15 0.46
C ASP A 57 -5.91 -9.18 1.08
N ARG A 58 -6.36 -8.91 2.31
CA ARG A 58 -7.30 -9.78 3.02
C ARG A 58 -8.65 -9.87 2.31
N SER A 59 -9.16 -8.74 1.83
CA SER A 59 -10.41 -8.70 1.07
C SER A 59 -10.31 -9.46 -0.25
N LEU A 60 -9.20 -9.32 -0.99
CA LEU A 60 -8.96 -10.04 -2.23
C LEU A 60 -8.83 -11.55 -2.01
N LYS A 61 -8.17 -11.97 -0.92
CA LYS A 61 -8.10 -13.38 -0.52
C LYS A 61 -9.47 -13.95 -0.14
N ALA A 62 -10.32 -13.16 0.51
CA ALA A 62 -11.67 -13.57 0.88
C ALA A 62 -12.63 -13.69 -0.32
N ILE A 63 -12.39 -12.92 -1.39
CA ILE A 63 -13.23 -12.90 -2.59
C ILE A 63 -12.71 -13.89 -3.65
N ARG A 64 -11.49 -14.43 -3.51
CA ARG A 64 -10.91 -15.41 -4.44
C ARG A 64 -11.88 -16.59 -4.63
N PRO A 65 -12.40 -16.84 -5.84
CA PRO A 65 -13.22 -18.00 -6.12
C PRO A 65 -12.36 -19.27 -6.01
N ALA A 66 -12.95 -20.34 -5.46
CA ALA A 66 -12.31 -21.65 -5.28
C ALA A 66 -11.87 -22.30 -6.60
#